data_AF-A0A353LYK9-F1
#
_entry.id   AF-A0A353LYK9-F1
#
_cell.length_a   1.000
_cell.length_b   1.000
_cell.length_c   1.000
_cell.angle_alpha   90.00
_cell.angle_beta   90.00
_cell.angle_gamma   90.00
#
_symmetry.space_group_name_H-M   'P 1'
#
loop_
_entity.id
_entity.type
_entity.pdbx_description
1 polymer ?
#
loop_
_entity_poly.entity_id
_entity_poly.type
_entity_poly.pdbx_seq_one_letter_code
_entity_poly.pdbx_strand_id
1 'polypeptide(L)'
;MRGLLRAHEWQVIEDEFHPEQNRVVESLTSLGNGYMGMRGNFEEKYSGDSLQGTYIAGVHYPDRTVVGWWKVGYPEYFAKVLNAVNFIGIDVTLGGAPLDLHVWKPTGFRRTLDMQRGELIRHFEMEDSAGRRFSIITRRF
;
A
#
# COMPACT_ATOMS: atom_id res chain seq x y z
N MET A 1 1.38 18.80 5.11
CA MET A 1 2.36 18.00 4.33
C MET A 1 3.80 18.14 4.79
N ARG A 2 4.25 19.23 5.45
CA ARG A 2 5.59 19.21 6.09
C ARG A 2 5.60 18.16 7.21
N GLY A 3 6.58 17.26 7.20
CA GLY A 3 6.86 16.33 8.32
C GLY A 3 6.46 14.87 8.15
N LEU A 4 5.74 14.48 7.08
CA LEU A 4 5.31 13.08 6.89
C LEU A 4 6.48 12.13 6.56
N LEU A 5 7.45 12.63 5.80
CA LEU A 5 8.59 11.84 5.32
C LEU A 5 9.90 12.52 5.70
N ARG A 6 10.90 11.72 6.06
CA ARG A 6 12.26 12.16 6.34
C ARG A 6 13.06 12.28 5.04
N ALA A 7 13.80 13.38 4.91
CA ALA A 7 14.68 13.59 3.77
C ALA A 7 15.87 12.61 3.80
N HIS A 8 16.13 11.98 2.66
CA HIS A 8 17.27 11.10 2.43
C HIS A 8 17.57 11.05 0.92
N GLU A 9 18.84 10.87 0.54
CA GLU A 9 19.26 10.94 -0.87
C GLU A 9 18.67 9.81 -1.72
N TRP A 10 18.60 8.61 -1.14
CA TRP A 10 18.24 7.37 -1.85
C TRP A 10 17.04 6.63 -1.26
N GLN A 11 16.39 7.21 -0.26
CA GLN A 11 15.33 6.53 0.46
C GLN A 11 14.14 7.47 0.66
N VAL A 12 12.93 6.91 0.53
CA VAL A 12 11.70 7.55 0.99
C VAL A 12 11.35 6.91 2.33
N ILE A 13 11.40 7.68 3.41
CA ILE A 13 11.33 7.16 4.78
C ILE A 13 10.16 7.79 5.54
N GLU A 14 9.26 6.95 6.04
CA GLU A 14 8.22 7.30 6.99
C GLU A 14 8.60 6.70 8.36
N ASP A 15 8.90 7.56 9.34
CA ASP A 15 9.37 7.15 10.68
C ASP A 15 8.23 7.00 11.71
N GLU A 16 6.99 7.33 11.35
CA GLU A 16 5.80 7.16 12.19
C GLU A 16 4.58 6.83 11.33
N PHE A 17 3.71 5.95 11.80
CA PHE A 17 2.52 5.57 11.05
C PHE A 17 1.40 6.61 11.21
N HIS A 18 0.96 7.19 10.10
CA HIS A 18 -0.10 8.19 10.02
C HIS A 18 -1.30 7.63 9.23
N PRO A 19 -2.31 7.03 9.89
CA PRO A 19 -3.44 6.38 9.22
C PRO A 19 -4.18 7.29 8.21
N GLU A 20 -4.30 8.58 8.53
CA GLU A 20 -4.96 9.60 7.71
C GLU A 20 -4.16 10.00 6.46
N GLN A 21 -2.87 9.68 6.42
CA GLN A 21 -1.99 9.90 5.26
C GLN A 21 -1.67 8.58 4.54
N ASN A 22 -2.25 7.45 4.95
CA ASN A 22 -1.85 6.13 4.44
C ASN A 22 -1.97 6.04 2.90
N ARG A 23 -3.06 6.53 2.29
CA ARG A 23 -3.20 6.55 0.82
C ARG A 23 -2.10 7.35 0.11
N VAL A 24 -1.60 8.41 0.73
CA VAL A 24 -0.49 9.22 0.18
C VAL A 24 0.77 8.39 0.20
N VAL A 25 1.10 7.79 1.35
CA VAL A 25 2.35 7.03 1.49
C VAL A 25 2.32 5.74 0.68
N GLU A 26 1.18 5.04 0.57
CA GLU A 26 0.98 3.92 -0.36
C GLU A 26 1.32 4.32 -1.81
N SER A 27 1.00 5.55 -2.23
CA SER A 27 1.35 6.02 -3.57
C SER A 27 2.86 6.24 -3.69
N LEU A 28 3.46 6.90 -2.70
CA LEU A 28 4.90 7.25 -2.69
C LEU A 28 5.81 6.04 -2.55
N THR A 29 5.32 4.95 -1.95
CA THR A 29 6.06 3.70 -1.70
C THR A 29 5.66 2.58 -2.66
N SER A 30 5.09 2.94 -3.82
CA SER A 30 4.76 1.97 -4.88
C SER A 30 6.01 1.31 -5.45
N LEU A 31 5.88 0.05 -5.87
CA LEU A 31 6.93 -0.71 -6.56
C LEU A 31 6.48 -1.08 -7.98
N GLY A 32 7.42 -1.29 -8.88
CA GLY A 32 7.14 -1.77 -10.23
C GLY A 32 8.39 -2.14 -11.01
N ASN A 33 8.25 -3.09 -11.92
CA ASN A 33 9.35 -3.65 -12.72
C ASN A 33 9.11 -3.56 -14.23
N GLY A 34 8.19 -2.68 -14.66
CA GLY A 34 7.78 -2.51 -16.06
C GLY A 34 6.75 -3.53 -16.55
N TYR A 35 6.79 -4.77 -16.05
CA TYR A 35 5.77 -5.79 -16.35
C TYR A 35 4.52 -5.62 -15.46
N MET A 36 4.73 -5.31 -14.18
CA MET A 36 3.67 -5.05 -13.22
C MET A 36 4.10 -3.99 -12.21
N GLY A 37 3.13 -3.47 -11.47
CA GLY A 37 3.37 -2.57 -10.35
C GLY A 37 2.26 -2.63 -9.32
N MET A 38 2.56 -2.24 -8.09
CA MET A 38 1.59 -2.18 -7.01
C MET A 38 1.87 -1.00 -6.09
N ARG A 39 0.82 -0.56 -5.42
CA ARG A 39 0.92 0.45 -4.36
C ARG A 39 1.65 -0.13 -3.15
N GLY A 40 2.15 0.73 -2.28
CA GLY A 40 2.75 0.40 -0.99
C GLY A 40 1.75 -0.16 0.04
N ASN A 41 0.77 -0.96 -0.40
CA ASN A 41 -0.24 -1.60 0.45
C ASN A 41 0.41 -2.57 1.43
N PHE A 42 -0.19 -2.73 2.60
CA PHE A 42 0.22 -3.73 3.59
C PHE A 42 -0.16 -5.14 3.10
N GLU A 43 0.70 -6.11 3.41
CA GLU A 43 0.52 -7.52 3.13
C GLU A 43 -0.53 -8.12 4.08
N GLU A 44 -0.43 -7.76 5.36
CA GLU A 44 -1.44 -8.04 6.37
C GLU A 44 -2.73 -7.27 6.15
N LYS A 45 -3.77 -7.70 6.87
CA LYS A 45 -5.03 -6.98 6.95
C LYS A 45 -4.80 -5.54 7.41
N TYR A 46 -5.44 -4.60 6.73
CA TYR A 46 -5.56 -3.22 7.16
C TYR A 46 -6.98 -2.74 6.92
N SER A 47 -7.72 -2.46 8.00
CA SER A 47 -9.13 -2.06 7.91
C SER A 47 -9.36 -0.54 7.78
N GLY A 48 -8.30 0.25 7.88
CA GLY A 48 -8.35 1.70 7.75
C GLY A 48 -8.48 2.18 6.30
N ASP A 49 -8.45 3.51 6.11
CA ASP A 49 -8.52 4.08 4.78
C ASP A 49 -7.28 3.74 3.93
N SER A 50 -7.52 3.08 2.80
CA SER A 50 -6.50 2.53 1.92
C SER A 50 -7.04 2.43 0.48
N LEU A 51 -6.14 2.42 -0.49
CA LEU A 51 -6.46 2.07 -1.86
C LEU A 51 -5.64 0.85 -2.27
N GLN A 52 -6.23 -0.34 -2.25
CA GLN A 52 -5.62 -1.55 -2.79
C GLN A 52 -5.37 -1.37 -4.29
N GLY A 53 -4.15 -1.59 -4.77
CA GLY A 53 -3.82 -1.43 -6.18
C GLY A 53 -2.63 -2.27 -6.62
N THR A 54 -2.92 -3.27 -7.46
CA THR A 54 -1.95 -4.08 -8.20
C THR A 54 -2.31 -4.02 -9.68
N TYR A 55 -1.35 -3.81 -10.56
CA TYR A 55 -1.59 -3.54 -11.98
C TYR A 55 -0.61 -4.33 -12.85
N ILE A 56 -1.12 -4.96 -13.90
CA ILE A 56 -0.33 -5.75 -14.86
C ILE A 56 -0.34 -5.03 -16.21
N ALA A 57 0.84 -4.77 -16.77
CA ALA A 57 0.98 -4.06 -18.03
C ALA A 57 0.22 -4.79 -19.16
N GLY A 58 -0.55 -4.04 -19.94
CA GLY A 58 -1.37 -4.55 -21.04
C GLY A 58 -2.73 -5.15 -20.62
N VAL A 59 -2.93 -5.49 -19.35
CA VAL A 59 -4.21 -5.99 -18.84
C VAL A 59 -5.14 -4.83 -18.51
N HIS A 60 -6.16 -4.64 -19.35
CA HIS A 60 -7.11 -3.54 -19.20
C HIS A 60 -8.54 -4.01 -19.45
N TYR A 61 -9.50 -3.17 -19.07
CA TYR A 61 -10.92 -3.40 -19.31
C TYR A 61 -11.57 -2.22 -20.03
N PRO A 62 -12.35 -2.47 -21.09
CA PRO A 62 -13.11 -1.44 -21.79
C PRO A 62 -14.39 -1.12 -21.02
N ASP A 63 -14.26 -0.30 -19.98
CA ASP A 63 -15.39 0.09 -19.14
C ASP A 63 -16.36 0.98 -19.93
N ARG A 64 -17.66 0.69 -19.90
CA ARG A 64 -18.63 1.40 -20.76
C ARG A 64 -18.62 2.90 -20.44
N THR A 65 -18.64 3.73 -21.48
CA THR A 65 -18.66 5.18 -21.31
C THR A 65 -19.89 5.62 -20.50
N VAL A 66 -19.65 6.34 -19.40
CA VAL A 66 -20.67 6.97 -18.56
C VAL A 66 -20.49 8.48 -18.64
N VAL A 67 -21.48 9.16 -19.23
CA VAL A 67 -21.49 10.62 -19.41
C VAL A 67 -22.86 11.17 -19.06
N GLY A 68 -22.91 12.45 -18.67
CA GLY A 68 -24.20 13.11 -18.38
C GLY A 68 -25.12 13.18 -19.61
N TRP A 69 -24.56 13.52 -20.78
CA TRP A 69 -25.29 13.58 -22.05
C TRP A 69 -24.40 13.10 -23.20
N TRP A 70 -24.94 12.26 -24.07
CA TRP A 70 -24.20 11.70 -25.20
C TRP A 70 -23.93 12.74 -26.30
N LYS A 71 -22.80 12.60 -27.00
CA LYS A 71 -22.43 13.40 -28.17
C LYS A 71 -21.90 12.48 -29.27
N VAL A 72 -22.18 12.83 -30.52
CA VAL A 72 -21.62 12.12 -31.69
C VAL A 72 -20.09 12.22 -31.64
N GLY A 73 -19.42 11.09 -31.78
CA GLY A 73 -17.96 10.98 -31.70
C GLY A 73 -17.42 10.57 -30.33
N TYR A 74 -18.27 10.40 -29.30
CA TYR A 74 -17.82 9.82 -28.04
C TYR A 74 -17.42 8.34 -28.20
N PRO A 75 -16.33 7.91 -27.53
CA PRO A 75 -15.94 6.51 -27.54
C PRO A 75 -16.97 5.67 -26.79
N GLU A 76 -17.13 4.43 -27.21
CA GLU A 76 -18.06 3.48 -26.58
C GLU A 76 -17.60 3.04 -25.19
N TYR A 77 -16.28 3.12 -24.93
CA TYR A 77 -15.68 2.71 -23.67
C TYR A 77 -14.50 3.60 -23.26
N PHE A 78 -14.14 3.51 -21.98
CA PHE A 78 -12.96 4.07 -21.36
C PHE A 78 -12.07 2.94 -20.87
N ALA A 79 -10.91 2.76 -21.52
CA ALA A 79 -9.97 1.71 -21.13
C ALA A 79 -9.30 2.04 -19.79
N LYS A 80 -9.39 1.12 -18.82
CA LYS A 80 -8.74 1.23 -17.51
C LYS A 80 -7.87 0.02 -17.26
N VAL A 81 -6.66 0.23 -16.75
CA VAL A 81 -5.87 -0.86 -16.17
C VAL A 81 -6.61 -1.35 -14.93
N LEU A 82 -6.88 -2.65 -14.87
CA LEU A 82 -7.64 -3.24 -13.77
C LEU A 82 -6.76 -3.37 -12.53
N ASN A 83 -7.38 -3.19 -11.36
CA ASN A 83 -6.80 -3.70 -10.13
C ASN A 83 -6.82 -5.24 -10.21
N ALA A 84 -5.64 -5.84 -10.28
CA ALA A 84 -5.43 -7.27 -10.37
C ALA A 84 -5.69 -7.97 -9.03
N VAL A 85 -5.63 -9.29 -9.03
CA VAL A 85 -5.75 -10.11 -7.83
C VAL A 85 -4.69 -9.70 -6.80
N ASN A 86 -5.09 -9.59 -5.54
CA ASN A 86 -4.16 -9.36 -4.44
C ASN A 86 -3.36 -10.64 -4.15
N PHE A 87 -2.13 -10.71 -4.67
CA PHE A 87 -1.23 -11.84 -4.45
C PHE A 87 -0.22 -11.62 -3.30
N ILE A 88 -0.20 -10.42 -2.70
CA ILE A 88 0.66 -10.12 -1.54
C ILE A 88 -0.05 -10.30 -0.21
N GLY A 89 -1.36 -10.57 -0.23
CA GLY A 89 -2.18 -10.72 0.97
C GLY A 89 -1.71 -11.89 1.83
N ILE A 90 -1.41 -11.60 3.10
CA ILE A 90 -1.02 -12.60 4.10
C ILE A 90 -1.85 -12.37 5.36
N ASP A 91 -2.69 -13.33 5.73
CA ASP A 91 -3.40 -13.29 7.00
C ASP A 91 -2.45 -13.64 8.16
N VAL A 92 -2.19 -12.67 9.03
CA VAL A 92 -1.32 -12.83 10.19
C VAL A 92 -2.16 -12.71 11.47
N THR A 93 -1.97 -13.64 12.40
CA THR A 93 -2.59 -13.62 13.73
C THR A 93 -1.51 -13.57 14.79
N LEU A 94 -1.58 -12.61 15.71
CA LEU A 94 -0.66 -12.46 16.84
C LEU A 94 -1.44 -12.56 18.15
N GLY A 95 -1.00 -13.45 19.03
CA GLY A 95 -1.65 -13.62 20.33
C GLY A 95 -3.13 -14.06 20.28
N GLY A 96 -3.59 -14.57 19.13
CA GLY A 96 -4.99 -14.95 18.89
C GLY A 96 -5.86 -13.88 18.23
N ALA A 97 -5.31 -12.69 17.95
CA ALA A 97 -6.02 -11.60 17.25
C ALA A 97 -5.40 -11.34 15.86
N PRO A 98 -6.19 -10.96 14.83
CA PRO A 98 -5.67 -10.55 13.53
C PRO A 98 -4.75 -9.33 13.67
N LEU A 99 -3.61 -9.37 12.99
CA LEU A 99 -2.73 -8.22 12.81
C LEU A 99 -3.44 -7.19 11.93
N ASP A 100 -3.73 -6.02 12.50
CA ASP A 100 -4.33 -4.89 11.79
C ASP A 100 -3.87 -3.57 12.39
N LEU A 101 -3.01 -2.84 11.67
CA LEU A 101 -2.40 -1.58 12.14
C LEU A 101 -3.41 -0.44 12.32
N HIS A 102 -4.64 -0.58 11.78
CA HIS A 102 -5.71 0.37 12.05
C HIS A 102 -6.28 0.19 13.47
N VAL A 103 -6.30 -1.04 13.96
CA VAL A 103 -6.87 -1.41 15.27
C VAL A 103 -5.80 -1.42 16.35
N TRP A 104 -4.62 -1.98 16.05
CA TRP A 104 -3.47 -2.04 16.95
C TRP A 104 -2.43 -1.01 16.52
N LYS A 105 -2.28 0.06 17.33
CA LYS A 105 -1.32 1.12 17.04
C LYS A 105 0.11 0.58 17.19
N PRO A 106 0.94 0.64 16.13
CA PRO A 106 2.32 0.20 16.21
C PRO A 106 3.19 1.18 16.99
N THR A 107 4.27 0.68 17.59
CA THR A 107 5.39 1.45 18.13
C THR A 107 6.64 1.20 17.30
N GLY A 108 7.58 2.16 17.27
CA GLY A 108 8.82 1.99 16.50
C GLY A 108 8.61 1.73 15.00
N PHE A 109 7.48 2.23 14.47
CA PHE A 109 7.12 2.04 13.07
C PHE A 109 8.13 2.72 12.16
N ARG A 110 8.54 2.05 11.09
CA ARG A 110 9.31 2.64 10.01
C ARG A 110 8.96 1.96 8.71
N ARG A 111 8.66 2.75 7.68
CA ARG A 111 8.52 2.28 6.29
C ARG A 111 9.54 2.99 5.42
N THR A 112 10.33 2.22 4.69
CA THR A 112 11.43 2.71 3.86
C THR A 112 11.33 2.10 2.47
N LEU A 113 11.21 2.95 1.45
CA LEU A 113 11.50 2.58 0.07
C LEU A 113 12.97 2.89 -0.21
N ASP A 114 13.78 1.86 -0.47
CA ASP A 114 15.16 1.99 -0.93
C ASP A 114 15.20 2.05 -2.46
N MET A 115 15.50 3.22 -3.01
CA MET A 115 15.47 3.46 -4.45
C MET A 115 16.70 2.90 -5.17
N GLN A 116 17.82 2.64 -4.48
CA GLN A 116 18.98 2.00 -5.09
C GLN A 116 18.74 0.51 -5.31
N ARG A 117 18.05 -0.14 -4.36
CA ARG A 117 17.76 -1.58 -4.39
C ARG A 117 16.41 -1.92 -5.00
N GLY A 118 15.50 -0.95 -5.09
CA GLY A 118 14.11 -1.19 -5.49
C GLY A 118 13.34 -2.00 -4.45
N GLU A 119 13.65 -1.81 -3.16
CA GLU A 119 13.11 -2.63 -2.07
C GLU A 119 12.23 -1.78 -1.13
N LEU A 120 11.02 -2.25 -0.84
CA LEU A 120 10.16 -1.71 0.21
C LEU A 120 10.31 -2.52 1.49
N ILE A 121 10.65 -1.83 2.58
CA ILE A 121 10.89 -2.41 3.90
C ILE A 121 9.94 -1.76 4.90
N ARG A 122 9.28 -2.55 5.73
CA ARG A 122 8.48 -2.05 6.87
C ARG A 122 8.90 -2.76 8.15
N HIS A 123 9.12 -2.00 9.21
CA HIS A 123 9.39 -2.50 10.56
C HIS A 123 8.40 -1.85 11.53
N PHE A 124 7.90 -2.62 12.49
CA PHE A 124 7.17 -2.08 13.63
C PHE A 124 7.11 -3.09 14.77
N GLU A 125 6.82 -2.58 15.95
CA GLU A 125 6.58 -3.35 17.15
C GLU A 125 5.15 -3.17 17.62
N MET A 126 4.62 -4.16 18.34
CA MET A 126 3.32 -4.10 18.97
C MET A 126 3.33 -4.86 20.29
N GLU A 127 2.47 -4.44 21.22
CA GLU A 127 2.21 -5.14 22.47
C GLU A 127 0.71 -5.44 22.58
N ASP A 128 0.36 -6.65 22.99
CA ASP A 128 -1.04 -7.01 23.23
C ASP A 128 -1.48 -6.78 24.68
N SER A 129 -2.77 -7.04 24.97
CA SER A 129 -3.33 -6.85 26.31
C SER A 129 -2.76 -7.77 27.39
N ALA A 130 -2.03 -8.83 27.00
CA ALA A 130 -1.33 -9.73 27.91
C ALA A 130 0.14 -9.33 28.12
N GLY A 131 0.60 -8.22 27.54
CA GLY A 131 1.97 -7.74 27.61
C GLY A 131 2.96 -8.51 26.72
N ARG A 132 2.46 -9.33 25.77
CA ARG A 132 3.32 -10.01 24.79
C ARG A 132 3.74 -8.99 23.73
N ARG A 133 5.04 -8.93 23.46
CA ARG A 133 5.62 -8.03 22.45
C ARG A 133 5.95 -8.79 21.17
N PHE A 134 5.63 -8.17 20.05
CA PHE A 134 5.89 -8.69 18.71
C PHE A 134 6.70 -7.66 17.93
N SER A 135 7.73 -8.12 17.20
CA SER A 135 8.47 -7.31 16.22
C SER A 135 8.25 -7.91 14.84
N ILE A 136 7.83 -7.08 13.90
CA ILE A 136 7.48 -7.47 12.54
C ILE A 136 8.39 -6.72 11.58
N ILE A 137 8.97 -7.46 10.63
CA ILE A 137 9.74 -6.91 9.51
C ILE A 137 9.18 -7.50 8.22
N THR A 138 8.77 -6.65 7.28
CA THR A 138 8.42 -7.05 5.92
C THR A 138 9.41 -6.45 4.93
N ARG A 139 9.72 -7.21 3.87
CA ARG A 139 10.64 -6.82 2.78
C ARG A 139 10.12 -7.37 1.46
N ARG A 140 10.03 -6.52 0.43
CA ARG A 140 9.63 -6.92 -0.93
C ARG A 140 10.26 -6.02 -2.00
N PHE A 141 10.28 -6.48 -3.25
CA PHE A 141 10.81 -5.77 -4.42
C PHE A 141 9.93 -6.02 -5.65
#